data_AF-A0A940QZ39-F1
#
_entry.id   AF-A0A940QZ39-F1
#
_cell.length_a   1.000
_cell.length_b   1.000
_cell.length_c   1.000
_cell.angle_alpha   90.00
_cell.angle_beta   90.00
_cell.angle_gamma   90.00
#
_symmetry.space_group_name_H-M   'P 1'
#
loop_
_entity.id
_entity.type
_entity.pdbx_description
1 polymer ?
#
loop_
_entity_poly.entity_id
_entity_poly.type
_entity_poly.pdbx_seq_one_letter_code
_entity_poly.pdbx_strand_id
1 'polypeptide(L)' 'MYEKRTYRDLVKTDDLVKFEVIIKETDLLVRAESDLSKEARESVLTYRHQLETYIAMNP' A
#
# COMPACT_ATOMS: atom_id res chain seq x y z
N MET A 1 -28.47 23.47 -8.91
CA MET A 1 -27.14 23.78 -9.47
C MET A 1 -26.34 22.50 -9.49
N TYR A 2 -25.71 22.16 -10.61
CA TYR A 2 -24.76 21.06 -10.69
C TYR A 2 -23.39 21.57 -10.22
N GLU A 3 -22.82 20.93 -9.20
CA GLU A 3 -21.48 21.24 -8.72
C GLU A 3 -20.51 20.16 -9.22
N LYS A 4 -19.50 20.58 -9.97
CA LYS A 4 -18.51 19.66 -10.55
C LYS A 4 -17.66 19.07 -9.43
N ARG A 5 -17.68 17.74 -9.29
CA ARG A 5 -16.93 16.99 -8.28
C ARG A 5 -15.45 16.87 -8.66
N THR A 6 -14.70 17.96 -8.55
CA THR A 6 -13.27 18.07 -8.90
C THR A 6 -12.37 17.09 -8.13
N TYR A 7 -12.76 16.66 -6.93
CA TYR A 7 -11.99 15.66 -6.17
C TYR A 7 -11.85 14.31 -6.90
N ARG A 8 -12.75 13.99 -7.83
CA ARG A 8 -12.67 12.77 -8.65
C ARG A 8 -11.59 12.87 -9.73
N ASP A 9 -11.26 14.08 -10.16
CA ASP A 9 -10.20 14.36 -11.12
C ASP A 9 -8.80 14.32 -10.44
N LEU A 10 -8.74 14.29 -9.09
CA LEU A 10 -7.49 14.15 -8.33
C LEU A 10 -6.92 12.73 -8.38
N VAL A 11 -7.75 11.73 -8.68
CA VAL A 11 -7.28 10.36 -8.92
C VAL A 11 -6.75 10.30 -10.36
N LYS A 12 -5.66 11.02 -10.62
CA LYS A 12 -4.89 10.88 -11.85
C LYS A 12 -4.30 9.47 -11.87
N THR A 13 -4.90 8.57 -12.64
CA THR A 13 -4.40 7.20 -12.77
C THR A 13 -3.30 7.07 -13.80
N ASP A 14 -3.19 8.02 -14.73
CA ASP A 14 -2.35 7.88 -15.92
C ASP A 14 -0.86 8.12 -15.62
N ASP A 15 -0.55 8.89 -14.57
CA ASP A 15 0.82 9.22 -14.15
C ASP A 15 1.32 8.34 -12.98
N LEU A 16 0.57 7.31 -12.56
CA LEU A 16 0.91 6.47 -11.40
C LEU A 16 1.40 5.07 -11.80
N VAL A 17 2.52 4.66 -11.22
CA VAL A 17 3.05 3.30 -11.29
C VAL A 17 2.20 2.37 -10.42
N LYS A 18 1.64 1.34 -11.04
CA LYS A 18 0.88 0.27 -10.36
C LYS A 18 1.83 -0.88 -10.02
N PHE A 19 1.84 -1.32 -8.77
CA PHE A 19 2.58 -2.52 -8.33
C PHE A 19 1.85 -3.25 -7.19
N GLU A 20 2.25 -4.51 -6.96
CA GLU A 20 1.66 -5.38 -5.94
C GLU A 20 2.74 -5.85 -4.96
N VAL A 21 2.39 -5.96 -3.68
CA VAL A 21 3.26 -6.51 -2.62
C VAL A 21 2.47 -7.57 -1.87
N ILE A 22 2.82 -8.83 -2.10
CA ILE A 22 2.18 -9.99 -1.48
C ILE A 22 3.19 -10.70 -0.57
N ILE A 23 2.90 -10.75 0.73
CA ILE A 23 3.70 -11.44 1.74
C ILE A 23 2.76 -12.15 2.71
N LYS A 24 2.73 -13.49 2.63
CA LYS A 24 1.78 -14.34 3.37
C LYS A 24 0.36 -13.82 3.14
N GLU A 25 -0.36 -13.44 4.19
CA GLU A 25 -1.74 -12.92 4.14
C GLU A 25 -1.81 -11.43 3.82
N THR A 26 -0.69 -10.70 3.84
CA THR A 26 -0.67 -9.28 3.47
C THR A 26 -0.58 -9.15 1.96
N ASP A 27 -1.67 -8.69 1.35
CA ASP A 27 -1.80 -8.46 -0.09
C ASP A 27 -2.14 -6.98 -0.33
N LEU A 28 -1.19 -6.24 -0.90
CA LEU A 28 -1.32 -4.81 -1.18
C LEU A 28 -1.26 -4.55 -2.68
N LEU A 29 -2.26 -3.83 -3.18
CA LEU A 29 -2.23 -3.20 -4.49
C LEU A 29 -1.99 -1.69 -4.34
N VAL A 30 -0.87 -1.19 -4.86
CA VAL A 30 -0.44 0.20 -4.69
C VAL A 30 -0.35 0.91 -6.03
N ARG A 31 -0.71 2.19 -6.04
CA ARG A 31 -0.46 3.14 -7.14
C ARG A 31 0.27 4.35 -6.57
N ALA A 32 1.46 4.66 -7.09
CA ALA A 32 2.30 5.74 -6.60
C ALA A 32 2.96 6.51 -7.76
N GLU A 33 3.49 7.71 -7.49
CA GLU A 33 4.15 8.55 -8.50
C GLU A 33 5.43 7.92 -9.06
N SER A 34 6.03 6.98 -8.34
CA SER A 34 7.19 6.18 -8.77
C SER A 34 7.05 4.73 -8.30
N ASP A 35 7.89 3.84 -8.81
CA ASP A 35 7.99 2.48 -8.28
C ASP A 35 8.57 2.52 -6.87
N LEU A 36 7.74 2.17 -5.88
CA LEU A 36 8.09 2.05 -4.46
C LEU A 36 7.92 0.61 -3.97
N SER A 37 7.92 -0.36 -4.88
CA SER A 37 7.67 -1.77 -4.56
C SER A 37 8.66 -2.33 -3.55
N LYS A 38 9.93 -1.89 -3.62
CA LYS A 38 10.98 -2.30 -2.69
C LYS A 38 10.72 -1.77 -1.28
N GLU A 39 10.46 -0.47 -1.14
CA GLU A 39 10.19 0.21 0.13
C GLU A 39 8.93 -0.34 0.78
N ALA A 40 7.88 -0.57 -0.02
CA ALA A 40 6.64 -1.18 0.44
C ALA A 40 6.88 -2.61 0.94
N ARG A 41 7.66 -3.42 0.21
CA ARG A 41 8.02 -4.79 0.63
C ARG A 41 8.81 -4.81 1.94
N GLU A 42 9.82 -3.95 2.08
CA GLU A 42 10.64 -3.83 3.30
C GLU A 42 9.78 -3.40 4.50
N SER A 43 8.84 -2.47 4.29
CA SER A 43 7.90 -2.03 5.31
C SER A 43 6.97 -3.17 5.75
N VAL A 44 6.38 -3.92 4.81
CA VAL A 44 5.51 -5.06 5.14
C VAL A 44 6.28 -6.10 5.95
N LEU A 45 7.49 -6.47 5.55
CA LEU A 45 8.31 -7.42 6.31
C LEU A 45 8.59 -6.92 7.73
N THR A 46 8.94 -5.65 7.88
CA THR A 46 9.28 -5.05 9.17
C THR A 46 8.10 -5.08 10.13
N TYR A 47 6.93 -4.59 9.72
CA TYR A 47 5.78 -4.51 10.60
C TYR A 47 5.13 -5.87 10.84
N ARG A 48 5.14 -6.77 9.85
CA ARG A 48 4.72 -8.16 10.08
C ARG A 48 5.60 -8.84 11.11
N HIS A 49 6.93 -8.69 11.03
CA HIS A 49 7.82 -9.28 12.01
C HIS A 49 7.53 -8.77 13.43
N GLN A 50 7.28 -7.46 13.59
CA GLN A 50 6.89 -6.89 14.88
C GLN A 50 5.59 -7.50 15.42
N LEU A 51 4.55 -7.58 14.57
CA LEU A 51 3.25 -8.17 14.96
C LEU A 51 3.37 -9.65 15.30
N GLU A 52 4.02 -10.44 14.44
CA GLU A 52 4.23 -11.88 14.63
C GLU A 52 5.03 -12.15 15.91
N THR A 53 6.07 -11.34 16.18
CA THR A 53 6.85 -11.43 17.42
C THR A 53 6.01 -11.11 18.65
N TYR A 54 5.21 -10.05 18.59
CA TYR A 54 4.33 -9.68 19.71
C TYR A 54 3.31 -10.78 20.03
N ILE A 55 2.64 -11.32 19.00
CA ILE A 55 1.68 -12.43 19.17
C ILE A 55 2.36 -13.65 19.77
N ALA A 56 3.56 -14.01 19.32
CA ALA A 56 4.30 -15.14 19.86
C ALA A 56 4.68 -14.95 21.34
N MET A 57 4.96 -13.71 21.77
CA MET A 57 5.30 -13.39 23.16
C MET A 57 4.07 -13.23 24.07
N ASN A 58 2.87 -13.01 23.51
CA ASN A 58 1.64 -12.76 24.25
C ASN A 58 0.49 -13.65 23.70
N PRO A 59 0.52 -14.97 24.00
CA PRO A 59 -0.46 -15.92 23.49
C PRO A 59 -1.85 -15.80 24.11
#